data_AF-A0A4Y9SNZ6-F1
#
_entry.id   AF-A0A4Y9SNZ6-F1
#
_cell.length_a   1.000
_cell.length_b   1.000
_cell.length_c   1.000
_cell.angle_alpha   90.00
_cell.angle_beta   90.00
_cell.angle_gamma   90.00
#
_symmetry.space_group_name_H-M   'P 1'
#
loop_
_entity.id
_entity.type
_entity.pdbx_description
1 polymer ?
#
loop_
_entity_poly.entity_id
_entity_poly.type
_entity_poly.pdbx_seq_one_letter_code
_entity_poly.pdbx_strand_id
1 'polypeptide(L)'
;MKKISFTLSDSVEISLYRAADGTWCCPVCGSVELQDQPYYAEGGASFEMCSVCGFEFGFDDEPLASGTHISGIQNNWIHWRQKLLKGARFNDTKYNMLVEQLKNIEVSAE
;
A
#
# COMPACT_ATOMS: atom_id res chain seq x y z
N MET A 1 4.48 10.04 -17.08
CA MET A 1 4.17 8.85 -16.26
C MET A 1 4.28 7.62 -17.14
N LYS A 2 5.02 6.61 -16.70
CA LYS A 2 5.17 5.32 -17.35
C LYS A 2 4.37 4.29 -16.56
N LYS A 3 3.47 3.57 -17.22
CA LYS A 3 2.73 2.45 -16.65
C LYS A 3 3.64 1.22 -16.58
N ILE A 4 3.72 0.57 -15.43
CA ILE A 4 4.48 -0.66 -15.19
C ILE A 4 3.50 -1.73 -14.72
N SER A 5 3.51 -2.88 -15.38
CA SER A 5 2.65 -4.01 -15.02
C SER A 5 3.43 -5.00 -14.15
N PHE A 6 2.76 -5.53 -13.14
CA PHE A 6 3.28 -6.58 -12.26
C PHE A 6 2.31 -7.75 -12.26
N THR A 7 2.85 -8.97 -12.22
CA THR A 7 2.07 -10.19 -12.03
C THR A 7 2.31 -10.67 -10.61
N LEU A 8 1.24 -10.70 -9.82
CA LEU A 8 1.26 -11.09 -8.41
C LEU A 8 1.09 -12.61 -8.22
N SER A 9 1.19 -13.08 -6.98
CA SER A 9 1.16 -14.51 -6.59
C SER A 9 -0.04 -15.26 -7.15
N ASP A 10 -1.20 -14.60 -7.17
CA ASP A 10 -2.47 -15.18 -7.62
C ASP A 10 -2.76 -14.91 -9.11
N SER A 11 -1.72 -14.61 -9.89
CA SER A 11 -1.83 -14.20 -11.31
C SER A 11 -2.67 -12.93 -11.50
N VAL A 12 -2.84 -12.13 -10.44
CA VAL A 12 -3.44 -10.81 -10.52
C VAL A 12 -2.46 -9.89 -11.24
N GLU A 13 -2.90 -9.31 -12.36
CA GLU A 13 -2.13 -8.26 -13.02
C GLU A 13 -2.52 -6.90 -12.46
N ILE A 14 -1.56 -6.25 -11.81
CA ILE A 14 -1.72 -4.86 -11.39
C ILE A 14 -0.88 -3.94 -12.26
N SER A 15 -1.28 -2.67 -12.29
CA SER A 15 -0.58 -1.65 -13.04
C SER A 15 -0.33 -0.43 -12.18
N LEU A 16 0.94 -0.09 -12.00
CA LEU A 16 1.39 1.04 -11.21
C LEU A 16 2.08 2.06 -12.11
N TYR A 17 2.19 3.30 -11.64
CA TYR A 17 2.72 4.40 -12.45
C TYR A 17 4.01 4.94 -11.85
N ARG A 18 4.99 5.14 -12.71
CA ARG A 18 6.30 5.71 -12.38
C ARG A 18 6.52 7.03 -13.10
N ALA A 19 6.99 8.04 -12.41
CA ALA A 19 7.37 9.33 -12.95
C ALA A 19 8.70 9.25 -13.73
N ALA A 20 9.02 10.33 -14.45
CA ALA A 20 10.20 10.37 -15.32
C ALA A 20 11.52 10.43 -14.54
N ASP A 21 11.49 10.97 -13.32
CA ASP A 21 12.61 11.03 -12.37
C ASP A 21 12.86 9.70 -11.65
N GLY A 22 11.97 8.73 -11.84
CA GLY A 22 12.07 7.40 -11.23
C GLY A 22 11.20 7.21 -10.00
N THR A 23 10.54 8.25 -9.50
CA THR A 23 9.62 8.19 -8.35
C THR A 23 8.33 7.44 -8.72
N TRP A 24 7.73 6.70 -7.79
CA TRP A 24 6.48 5.97 -7.94
C TRP A 24 5.28 6.78 -7.44
N CYS A 25 4.16 6.55 -8.13
CA CYS A 25 2.87 7.13 -7.79
C CYS A 25 2.13 6.19 -6.83
N CYS A 26 1.71 6.71 -5.69
CA CYS A 26 0.82 6.01 -4.78
C CYS A 26 -0.48 5.66 -5.54
N PRO A 27 -0.84 4.37 -5.66
CA PRO A 27 -2.02 3.96 -6.42
C PRO A 27 -3.33 4.39 -5.76
N VAL A 28 -3.26 4.77 -4.49
CA VAL A 28 -4.40 5.11 -3.66
C VAL A 28 -4.73 6.61 -3.71
N CYS A 29 -3.75 7.48 -3.46
CA CYS A 29 -3.98 8.93 -3.40
C CYS A 29 -3.34 9.72 -4.56
N GLY A 30 -2.54 9.07 -5.41
CA GLY A 30 -1.89 9.70 -6.56
C GLY A 30 -0.67 10.56 -6.23
N SER A 31 -0.17 10.55 -4.99
CA SER A 31 1.08 11.26 -4.65
C SER A 31 2.26 10.64 -5.39
N VAL A 32 3.16 11.47 -5.92
CA VAL A 32 4.36 11.02 -6.64
C VAL A 32 5.57 11.28 -5.75
N GLU A 33 5.77 10.41 -4.76
CA GLU A 33 6.80 10.58 -3.72
C GLU A 33 7.54 9.30 -3.34
N LEU A 34 6.99 8.12 -3.69
CA LEU A 34 7.52 6.82 -3.31
C LEU A 34 8.81 6.52 -4.08
N GLN A 35 9.92 6.33 -3.39
CA GLN A 35 11.24 6.16 -4.01
C GLN A 35 11.53 4.71 -4.38
N ASP A 36 10.98 3.76 -3.61
CA ASP A 36 11.24 2.34 -3.80
C ASP A 36 10.23 1.73 -4.80
N GLN A 37 10.71 0.71 -5.52
CA GLN A 37 9.81 -0.10 -6.35
C GLN A 37 8.89 -0.93 -5.48
N PRO A 38 7.64 -1.21 -5.90
CA PRO A 38 6.67 -1.92 -5.06
C PRO A 38 7.17 -3.31 -4.67
N TYR A 39 7.81 -4.02 -5.61
CA TYR A 39 8.32 -5.38 -5.39
C TYR A 39 9.79 -5.51 -5.80
N TYR A 40 10.58 -6.12 -4.92
CA TYR A 40 11.94 -6.56 -5.15
C TYR A 40 12.00 -7.94 -5.82
N ALA A 41 13.19 -8.35 -6.23
CA ALA A 41 13.43 -9.72 -6.70
C ALA A 41 12.97 -10.73 -5.63
N GLU A 42 12.50 -11.90 -6.06
CA GLU A 42 11.93 -12.96 -5.19
C GLU A 42 10.56 -12.60 -4.57
N GLY A 43 9.97 -11.47 -4.97
CA GLY A 43 8.60 -11.09 -4.61
C GLY A 43 8.48 -10.32 -3.31
N GLY A 44 9.58 -9.83 -2.73
CA GLY A 44 9.59 -9.03 -1.50
C GLY A 44 8.99 -7.63 -1.68
N ALA A 45 8.07 -7.22 -0.82
CA ALA A 45 7.47 -5.89 -0.79
C ALA A 45 8.47 -4.80 -0.38
N SER A 46 8.25 -3.55 -0.83
CA SER A 46 9.04 -2.41 -0.35
C SER A 46 8.72 -1.96 1.06
N PHE A 47 7.45 -2.15 1.47
CA PHE A 47 6.91 -1.59 2.70
C PHE A 47 7.05 -0.06 2.77
N GLU A 48 7.21 0.63 1.64
CA GLU A 48 7.35 2.07 1.61
C GLU A 48 6.00 2.75 1.89
N MET A 49 5.99 3.68 2.84
CA MET A 49 4.77 4.35 3.27
C MET A 49 4.55 5.66 2.50
N CYS A 50 3.38 5.79 1.88
CA CYS A 50 2.92 7.07 1.36
C CYS A 50 2.73 8.06 2.52
N SER A 51 3.40 9.22 2.45
CA SER A 51 3.37 10.23 3.51
C SER A 51 2.02 10.95 3.56
N VAL A 52 1.34 11.04 2.41
CA VAL A 52 0.05 11.71 2.26
C VAL A 52 -1.07 10.87 2.86
N CYS A 53 -1.09 9.57 2.55
CA CYS A 53 -2.23 8.72 2.85
C CYS A 53 -1.95 7.50 3.72
N GLY A 54 -0.68 7.17 3.97
CA GLY A 54 -0.33 6.01 4.78
C GLY A 54 -0.59 4.67 4.09
N PHE A 55 -0.77 4.65 2.77
CA PHE A 55 -0.75 3.41 1.98
C PHE A 55 0.65 2.81 1.97
N GLU A 56 0.75 1.50 2.16
CA GLU A 56 2.02 0.78 2.13
C GLU A 56 2.27 0.09 0.79
N PHE A 57 3.30 0.56 0.08
CA PHE A 57 3.57 0.15 -1.28
C PHE A 57 4.21 -1.24 -1.33
N GLY A 58 3.64 -2.12 -2.15
CA GLY A 58 4.12 -3.48 -2.34
C GLY A 58 3.53 -4.50 -1.37
N PHE A 59 2.91 -4.09 -0.26
CA PHE A 59 2.30 -5.03 0.70
C PHE A 59 0.78 -4.87 0.74
N ASP A 60 0.27 -3.65 0.78
CA ASP A 60 -1.18 -3.43 0.81
C ASP A 60 -1.87 -3.84 -0.49
N ASP A 61 -1.14 -3.86 -1.61
CA ASP A 61 -1.59 -4.35 -2.92
C ASP A 61 -1.34 -5.85 -3.15
N GLU A 62 -0.48 -6.49 -2.35
CA GLU A 62 -0.27 -7.95 -2.33
C GLU A 62 0.24 -8.39 -0.95
N PRO A 63 -0.65 -8.77 -0.01
CA PRO A 63 -0.24 -9.17 1.33
C PRO A 63 0.70 -10.38 1.36
N LEU A 64 0.72 -11.18 0.29
CA LEU A 64 1.62 -12.34 0.16
C LEU A 64 3.05 -11.94 -0.25
N ALA A 65 3.30 -10.70 -0.65
CA ALA A 65 4.58 -10.21 -1.14
C ALA A 65 5.67 -10.04 -0.06
N SER A 66 5.47 -10.46 1.19
CA SER A 66 6.51 -10.30 2.23
C SER A 66 7.67 -11.32 2.14
N GLY A 67 7.79 -12.09 1.05
CA GLY A 67 8.84 -13.09 0.82
C GLY A 67 8.73 -14.35 1.70
N THR A 68 8.12 -14.24 2.87
CA THR A 68 7.61 -15.32 3.71
C THR A 68 6.35 -14.82 4.38
N HIS A 69 5.20 -15.44 4.09
CA HIS A 69 3.93 -15.11 4.70
C HIS A 69 3.94 -15.49 6.19
N ILE A 70 4.57 -14.66 7.03
CA ILE A 70 4.55 -14.84 8.48
C ILE A 70 3.22 -14.23 8.94
N SER A 71 2.31 -15.05 9.45
CA SER A 71 1.02 -14.62 10.01
C SER A 71 1.14 -13.47 11.03
N GLY A 72 2.28 -13.36 11.71
CA GLY A 72 2.62 -12.24 12.59
C GLY A 72 2.71 -10.87 11.89
N ILE A 73 3.14 -10.82 10.63
CA ILE A 73 3.21 -9.59 9.82
C ILE A 73 1.79 -9.10 9.52
N GLN A 74 0.91 -9.98 9.03
CA GLN A 74 -0.50 -9.64 8.75
C GLN A 74 -1.22 -9.11 10.00
N ASN A 75 -1.04 -9.76 11.15
CA ASN A 75 -1.63 -9.32 12.42
C ASN A 75 -1.07 -7.96 12.88
N ASN A 76 0.23 -7.73 12.75
CA ASN A 76 0.84 -6.43 13.06
C ASN A 76 0.27 -5.33 12.18
N TRP A 77 -0.05 -5.62 10.92
CA TRP A 77 -0.62 -4.65 9.99
C TRP A 77 -2.08 -4.33 10.27
N ILE A 78 -2.90 -5.32 10.60
CA ILE A 78 -4.26 -5.09 11.10
C ILE A 78 -4.18 -4.15 12.32
N HIS A 79 -3.28 -4.43 13.26
CA HIS A 79 -3.06 -3.59 14.43
C HIS A 79 -2.60 -2.17 14.08
N TRP A 80 -1.68 -2.02 13.12
CA TRP A 80 -1.18 -0.72 12.68
C TRP A 80 -2.28 0.11 12.01
N ARG A 81 -3.09 -0.48 11.13
CA ARG A 81 -4.22 0.21 10.48
C ARG A 81 -5.27 0.69 11.50
N GLN A 82 -5.60 -0.16 12.47
CA GLN A 82 -6.46 0.24 13.58
C GLN A 82 -5.86 1.42 14.36
N LYS A 83 -4.54 1.39 14.61
CA LYS A 83 -3.83 2.50 15.25
C LYS A 83 -3.85 3.78 14.40
N LEU A 84 -3.70 3.67 13.08
CA LEU A 84 -3.77 4.80 12.15
C LEU A 84 -5.16 5.45 12.16
N LEU A 85 -6.22 4.66 12.01
CA LEU A 85 -7.61 5.12 12.10
C LEU A 85 -7.89 5.78 13.45
N LYS A 86 -7.47 5.13 14.54
CA LYS A 86 -7.57 5.69 15.90
C LYS A 86 -6.82 7.01 16.04
N GLY A 87 -5.66 7.17 15.40
CA GLY A 87 -4.91 8.42 15.37
C GLY A 87 -5.62 9.54 14.60
N ALA A 88 -6.36 9.19 13.55
CA ALA A 88 -7.10 10.13 12.72
C ALA A 88 -8.51 10.48 13.25
N ARG A 89 -9.00 9.82 14.31
CA ARG A 89 -10.40 9.90 14.81
C ARG A 89 -10.96 11.29 15.14
N PHE A 90 -10.12 12.32 15.23
CA PHE A 90 -10.56 13.70 15.50
C PHE A 90 -10.42 14.63 14.29
N ASN A 91 -10.06 14.08 13.12
CA ASN A 91 -9.96 14.78 11.86
C ASN A 91 -10.81 14.00 10.83
N ASP A 92 -12.07 14.38 10.71
CA ASP A 92 -13.06 13.66 9.89
C ASP A 92 -12.62 13.54 8.42
N THR A 93 -12.01 14.58 7.86
CA THR A 93 -11.48 14.55 6.49
C THR A 93 -10.41 13.48 6.34
N LYS A 94 -9.43 13.45 7.25
CA LYS A 94 -8.36 12.45 7.22
C LYS A 94 -8.89 11.05 7.51
N TYR A 95 -9.81 10.91 8.46
CA TYR A 95 -10.42 9.63 8.80
C TYR A 95 -11.17 9.04 7.61
N ASN A 96 -12.06 9.82 6.98
CA ASN A 96 -12.85 9.35 5.84
C ASN A 96 -11.96 9.03 4.65
N MET A 97 -10.92 9.82 4.41
CA MET A 97 -9.90 9.50 3.41
C MET A 97 -9.29 8.12 3.70
N LEU A 98 -8.78 7.87 4.91
CA LEU A 98 -8.18 6.59 5.28
C LEU A 98 -9.14 5.41 5.15
N VAL A 99 -10.40 5.58 5.54
CA VAL A 99 -11.43 4.52 5.39
C VAL A 99 -11.67 4.18 3.92
N GLU A 100 -11.82 5.18 3.05
CA GLU A 100 -11.97 4.94 1.60
C GLU A 100 -10.74 4.24 1.01
N GLN A 101 -9.56 4.53 1.53
CA GLN A 101 -8.32 3.93 1.06
C GLN A 101 -8.22 2.45 1.44
N LEU A 102 -8.64 2.08 2.66
CA LEU A 102 -8.70 0.68 3.08
C LEU A 102 -9.70 -0.14 2.26
N LYS A 103 -10.82 0.47 1.84
CA LYS A 103 -11.78 -0.19 0.95
C LYS A 103 -11.18 -0.55 -0.41
N ASN A 104 -10.28 0.28 -0.94
CA ASN A 104 -9.65 0.05 -2.25
C ASN A 104 -8.69 -1.15 -2.28
N ILE A 105 -8.33 -1.69 -1.12
CA ILE A 105 -7.47 -2.87 -0.95
C ILE A 105 -8.17 -4.00 -0.19
N GLU A 106 -9.50 -3.99 -0.20
CA GLU A 106 -10.34 -5.06 0.39
C GLU A 106 -10.12 -5.29 1.91
N VAL A 107 -9.58 -4.30 2.64
CA VAL A 107 -9.42 -4.36 4.09
C VAL A 107 -10.62 -3.69 4.77
N SER A 108 -11.38 -4.42 5.60
CA SER A 108 -12.49 -3.84 6.35
C SER A 108 -11.98 -2.91 7.47
N ALA A 109 -12.68 -1.79 7.66
CA ALA A 109 -12.35 -0.77 8.67
C ALA A 109 -13.01 -1.05 10.04
N GLU A 110 -13.44 -2.28 10.28
CA GLU A 110 -14.27 -2.70 11.42
C GLU A 110 -13.44 -3.05 12.67
#